data_AF-A0A9D8VB12-F1
#
_entry.id   AF-A0A9D8VB12-F1
#
_cell.length_a   1.000
_cell.length_b   1.000
_cell.length_c   1.000
_cell.angle_alpha   90.00
_cell.angle_beta   90.00
_cell.angle_gamma   90.00
#
_symmetry.space_group_name_H-M   'P 1'
#
loop_
_entity.id
_entity.type
_entity.pdbx_description
1 polymer ?
#
loop_
_entity_poly.entity_id
_entity_poly.type
_entity_poly.pdbx_seq_one_letter_code
_entity_poly.pdbx_strand_id
1 'polypeptide(L)'
;MFKYAVDRDRELITLIVGPAATADFLGRFEAEIRNTVLGHDELIILAGVSELTGKQIEQLAFQTAQRPRETEERESNLVLVAGTDLEFGVARMYAAYRQKPERLTQVFRDLQQALEWLQLPGDYLKTAPFISHPGA
;
A
#
# COMPACT_ATOMS: atom_id res chain seq x y z
N MET A 1 1.73 -1.18 13.76
CA MET A 1 0.42 -1.83 13.51
C MET A 1 0.02 -1.55 12.07
N PHE A 2 -0.46 -2.58 11.36
CA PHE A 2 -1.11 -2.41 10.07
C PHE A 2 -2.42 -3.21 10.08
N LYS A 3 -3.34 -2.86 9.20
CA LYS A 3 -4.55 -3.65 8.95
C LYS A 3 -4.77 -3.77 7.47
N TYR A 4 -5.37 -4.87 7.04
CA TYR A 4 -5.69 -5.10 5.65
C TYR A 4 -7.10 -5.68 5.48
N ALA A 5 -7.69 -5.45 4.32
CA ALA A 5 -8.93 -6.06 3.90
C ALA A 5 -8.75 -6.58 2.47
N VAL A 6 -9.38 -7.71 2.16
CA VAL A 6 -9.43 -8.27 0.81
C VAL A 6 -10.89 -8.28 0.38
N ASP A 7 -11.20 -7.48 -0.63
CA ASP A 7 -12.50 -7.45 -1.28
C ASP A 7 -12.42 -8.28 -2.56
N ARG A 8 -12.97 -9.49 -2.51
CA ARG A 8 -12.91 -10.44 -3.62
C ARG A 8 -13.88 -10.10 -4.74
N ASP A 9 -14.98 -9.43 -4.43
CA ASP A 9 -15.97 -9.05 -5.44
C ASP A 9 -15.43 -7.93 -6.33
N ARG A 10 -14.56 -7.08 -5.76
CA ARG A 10 -13.90 -5.97 -6.46
C ARG A 10 -12.46 -6.26 -6.85
N GLU A 11 -11.94 -7.44 -6.51
CA GLU A 11 -10.54 -7.83 -6.69
C GLU A 11 -9.57 -6.75 -6.16
N LEU A 12 -9.84 -6.23 -4.95
CA LEU A 12 -9.12 -5.12 -4.34
C LEU A 12 -8.55 -5.51 -2.97
N ILE A 13 -7.32 -5.11 -2.70
CA ILE A 13 -6.74 -5.12 -1.35
C ILE A 13 -6.60 -3.72 -0.85
N THR A 14 -7.10 -3.52 0.36
CA THR A 14 -6.87 -2.29 1.08
C THR A 14 -5.92 -2.54 2.24
N LEU A 15 -4.89 -1.72 2.33
CA LEU A 15 -3.86 -1.81 3.35
C LEU A 15 -3.73 -0.46 4.04
N ILE A 16 -3.82 -0.45 5.37
CA ILE A 16 -3.65 0.76 6.17
C ILE A 16 -2.40 0.56 7.03
N VAL A 17 -1.40 1.39 6.78
CA VAL A 17 -0.06 1.29 7.36
C VAL A 17 0.12 2.38 8.41
N GLY A 18 0.25 1.94 9.67
CA GLY A 18 0.51 2.83 10.81
C GLY A 18 2.00 3.10 11.07
N PRO A 19 2.33 4.00 12.02
CA PRO A 19 3.71 4.41 12.34
C PRO A 19 4.63 3.22 12.67
N ALA A 20 4.15 2.32 13.54
CA ALA A 20 4.91 1.19 14.06
C ALA A 20 4.97 -0.03 13.10
N ALA A 21 4.54 0.10 11.84
CA ALA A 21 4.57 -1.02 10.90
C ALA A 21 5.93 -1.13 10.20
N THR A 22 6.53 -0.02 9.80
CA THR A 22 7.45 0.12 8.66
C THR A 22 8.71 -0.77 8.62
N ALA A 23 9.33 -1.16 9.73
CA ALA A 23 10.57 -1.95 9.70
C ALA A 23 10.33 -3.47 9.47
N ASP A 24 9.35 -4.06 10.15
CA ASP A 24 8.99 -5.49 10.06
C ASP A 24 7.79 -5.76 9.12
N PHE A 25 7.08 -4.69 8.73
CA PHE A 25 5.86 -4.76 7.94
C PHE A 25 6.07 -5.35 6.56
N LEU A 26 7.11 -4.95 5.84
CA LEU A 26 7.32 -5.46 4.47
C LEU A 26 7.51 -6.96 4.49
N GLY A 27 8.28 -7.51 5.44
CA GLY A 27 8.45 -8.95 5.55
C GLY A 27 7.14 -9.69 5.82
N ARG A 28 6.31 -9.18 6.73
CA ARG A 28 5.04 -9.81 7.11
C ARG A 28 3.96 -9.67 6.05
N PHE A 29 3.84 -8.50 5.45
CA PHE A 29 2.93 -8.26 4.32
C PHE A 29 3.22 -9.26 3.17
N GLU A 30 4.50 -9.50 2.88
CA GLU A 30 4.91 -10.46 1.86
C GLU A 30 4.59 -11.89 2.25
N ALA A 31 4.90 -12.28 3.49
CA ALA A 31 4.69 -13.66 3.95
C ALA A 31 3.20 -14.04 4.05
N GLU A 32 2.35 -13.11 4.50
CA GLU A 32 0.97 -13.41 4.87
C GLU A 32 -0.03 -13.01 3.78
N ILE A 33 0.19 -11.87 3.13
CA ILE A 33 -0.81 -11.26 2.26
C ILE A 33 -0.48 -11.54 0.79
N ARG A 34 0.78 -11.38 0.37
CA ARG A 34 1.17 -11.36 -1.06
C ARG A 34 0.70 -12.56 -1.88
N ASN A 35 0.83 -13.78 -1.36
CA ASN A 35 0.40 -14.97 -2.11
C ASN A 35 -1.12 -15.08 -2.27
N THR A 36 -1.88 -14.37 -1.44
CA THR A 36 -3.35 -14.36 -1.48
C THR A 36 -3.89 -13.37 -2.53
N VAL A 37 -3.04 -12.51 -3.09
CA VAL A 37 -3.46 -11.22 -3.68
C VAL A 37 -2.85 -10.89 -5.04
N LEU A 38 -2.11 -11.82 -5.63
CA LEU A 38 -1.56 -11.61 -6.98
C LEU A 38 -2.69 -11.27 -7.98
N GLY A 39 -2.46 -10.26 -8.81
CA GLY A 39 -3.40 -9.83 -9.85
C GLY A 39 -4.59 -8.98 -9.38
N HIS A 40 -4.58 -8.50 -8.13
CA HIS A 40 -5.60 -7.60 -7.59
C HIS A 40 -5.13 -6.14 -7.61
N ASP A 41 -6.09 -5.22 -7.59
CA ASP A 41 -5.81 -3.82 -7.32
C ASP A 41 -5.38 -3.61 -5.86
N GLU A 42 -4.51 -2.64 -5.62
CA GLU A 42 -3.96 -2.31 -4.32
C GLU A 42 -4.31 -0.86 -3.94
N LEU A 43 -4.97 -0.66 -2.80
CA LEU A 43 -5.15 0.62 -2.13
C LEU A 43 -4.32 0.65 -0.83
N ILE A 44 -3.23 1.40 -0.81
CA ILE A 44 -2.34 1.55 0.34
C ILE A 44 -2.53 2.93 0.97
N ILE A 45 -2.94 2.99 2.23
CA ILE A 45 -3.13 4.21 2.99
C ILE A 45 -2.01 4.32 4.02
N LEU A 46 -1.16 5.33 3.85
CA LEU A 46 -0.14 5.70 4.81
C LEU A 46 -0.78 6.60 5.86
N ALA A 47 -0.81 6.14 7.12
CA ALA A 47 -1.41 6.86 8.22
C ALA A 47 -0.42 6.93 9.40
N GLY A 48 0.29 8.05 9.53
CA GLY A 48 1.24 8.28 10.63
C GLY A 48 2.66 7.82 10.33
N VAL A 49 3.07 7.84 9.06
CA VAL A 49 4.46 7.52 8.65
C VAL A 49 5.43 8.67 8.99
N SER A 50 4.89 9.80 9.50
CA SER A 50 5.63 10.98 9.96
C SER A 50 6.70 10.71 11.04
N GLU A 51 6.66 9.55 11.69
CA GLU A 51 7.61 9.14 12.73
C GLU A 51 8.82 8.37 12.19
N LEU A 52 8.91 8.17 10.88
CA LEU A 52 10.03 7.47 10.28
C LEU A 52 11.34 8.27 10.35
N THR A 53 12.39 7.60 10.83
CA THR A 53 13.76 8.10 10.69
C THR A 53 14.27 7.93 9.26
N GLY A 54 15.24 8.75 8.86
CA GLY A 54 15.88 8.62 7.55
C GLY A 54 16.43 7.20 7.28
N LYS A 55 17.00 6.55 8.30
CA LYS A 55 17.48 5.16 8.20
C LYS A 55 16.36 4.16 7.88
N GLN A 56 15.18 4.33 8.47
CA GLN A 56 14.04 3.47 8.19
C GLN A 56 13.51 3.69 6.77
N ILE A 57 13.54 4.92 6.26
CA ILE A 57 13.20 5.23 4.87
C ILE A 57 14.22 4.60 3.91
N GLU A 58 15.52 4.72 4.20
CA GLU A 58 16.59 4.07 3.41
C GLU A 58 16.43 2.56 3.39
N GLN A 59 16.13 1.94 4.53
CA GLN A 59 15.92 0.50 4.63
C GLN A 59 14.68 0.05 3.83
N LEU A 60 13.58 0.80 3.91
CA LEU A 60 12.38 0.58 3.09
C LEU A 60 12.69 0.69 1.59
N ALA A 61 13.45 1.70 1.18
CA ALA A 61 13.87 1.90 -0.20
C ALA A 61 14.73 0.73 -0.69
N PHE A 62 15.73 0.33 0.10
CA PHE A 62 16.62 -0.78 -0.20
C PHE A 62 15.84 -2.10 -0.33
N GLN A 63 14.99 -2.41 0.65
CA GLN A 63 14.16 -3.62 0.62
C GLN A 63 13.20 -3.63 -0.57
N THR A 64 12.67 -2.48 -0.98
CA THR A 64 11.78 -2.39 -2.16
C THR A 64 12.56 -2.58 -3.46
N ALA A 65 13.76 -2.00 -3.57
CA ALA A 65 14.60 -2.08 -4.76
C ALA A 65 15.18 -3.48 -5.00
N GLN A 66 15.44 -4.25 -3.93
CA GLN A 66 15.93 -5.63 -3.99
C GLN A 66 14.85 -6.64 -4.41
N ARG A 67 13.59 -6.20 -4.58
CA ARG A 67 12.51 -7.11 -4.94
C ARG A 67 12.65 -7.60 -6.38
N PRO A 68 12.45 -8.91 -6.63
CA PRO A 68 12.28 -9.40 -7.98
C PRO A 68 11.19 -8.61 -8.69
N ARG A 69 11.47 -8.19 -9.93
CA ARG A 69 10.42 -7.66 -10.81
C ARG A 69 9.55 -8.84 -11.23
N GLU A 70 8.54 -9.14 -10.43
CA GLU A 70 7.55 -10.17 -10.77
C GLU A 70 6.79 -9.73 -12.02
N THR A 71 6.64 -10.62 -12.99
CA THR A 71 5.70 -10.44 -14.10
C THR A 71 4.30 -10.74 -13.56
N GLU A 72 3.45 -9.72 -13.51
CA GLU A 72 2.03 -9.95 -13.27
C GLU A 72 1.39 -10.34 -14.59
N GLU A 73 0.55 -11.38 -14.58
CA GLU A 73 -0.14 -11.83 -15.78
C GLU A 73 -1.31 -10.90 -16.16
N ARG A 74 -1.69 -9.99 -15.26
CA ARG A 74 -2.83 -9.08 -15.41
C ARG A 74 -2.42 -7.65 -15.06
N GLU A 75 -3.04 -6.69 -15.75
CA GLU A 75 -2.96 -5.27 -15.37
C GLU A 75 -3.62 -5.02 -14.01
N SER A 76 -2.86 -4.41 -13.09
CA SER A 76 -3.34 -4.05 -11.75
C SER A 76 -3.12 -2.57 -11.48
N ASN A 77 -3.94 -2.00 -10.62
CA ASN A 77 -3.78 -0.62 -10.15
C ASN A 77 -3.11 -0.60 -8.77
N LEU A 78 -2.13 0.28 -8.59
CA LEU A 78 -1.55 0.58 -7.28
C LEU A 78 -1.85 2.02 -6.89
N VAL A 79 -2.71 2.20 -5.91
CA VAL A 79 -3.12 3.50 -5.38
C VAL A 79 -2.50 3.69 -4.01
N LEU A 80 -1.77 4.78 -3.81
CA LEU A 80 -1.21 5.17 -2.52
C LEU A 80 -1.87 6.46 -2.02
N VAL A 81 -2.27 6.50 -0.76
CA VAL A 81 -2.82 7.69 -0.09
C VAL A 81 -1.85 8.13 1.00
N ALA A 82 -1.46 9.40 0.95
CA ALA A 82 -0.43 9.98 1.80
C ALA A 82 -0.78 11.42 2.17
N GLY A 83 -1.21 11.66 3.41
CA GLY A 83 -1.76 12.95 3.84
C GLY A 83 -0.70 14.02 4.09
N THR A 84 0.47 13.63 4.61
CA THR A 84 1.58 14.55 4.92
C THR A 84 2.62 14.61 3.79
N ASP A 85 3.46 15.64 3.78
CA ASP A 85 4.53 15.77 2.79
C ASP A 85 5.57 14.65 2.86
N LEU A 86 5.91 14.19 4.07
CA LEU A 86 6.82 13.06 4.24
C LEU A 86 6.20 11.76 3.72
N GLU A 87 4.95 11.48 4.08
CA GLU A 87 4.21 10.33 3.55
C GLU A 87 4.14 10.39 2.03
N PHE A 88 3.90 11.58 1.47
CA PHE A 88 3.80 11.75 0.02
C PHE A 88 5.13 11.49 -0.67
N GLY A 89 6.24 11.98 -0.11
CA GLY A 89 7.59 11.69 -0.59
C GLY A 89 7.90 10.20 -0.56
N VAL A 90 7.60 9.51 0.55
CA VAL A 90 7.79 8.06 0.69
C VAL A 90 6.90 7.28 -0.29
N ALA A 91 5.64 7.66 -0.45
CA ALA A 91 4.72 7.02 -1.39
C ALA A 91 5.19 7.19 -2.84
N ARG A 92 5.68 8.38 -3.22
CA ARG A 92 6.23 8.63 -4.56
C ARG A 92 7.51 7.84 -4.81
N MET A 93 8.40 7.75 -3.82
CA MET A 93 9.58 6.89 -3.88
C MET A 93 9.16 5.43 -4.09
N TYR A 94 8.23 4.92 -3.28
CA TYR A 94 7.74 3.55 -3.39
C TYR A 94 7.08 3.28 -4.75
N ALA A 95 6.25 4.21 -5.22
CA ALA A 95 5.62 4.16 -6.54
C ALA A 95 6.67 4.06 -7.66
N ALA A 96 7.75 4.85 -7.60
CA ALA A 96 8.81 4.82 -8.60
C ALA A 96 9.51 3.45 -8.66
N TYR A 97 9.73 2.80 -7.51
CA TYR A 97 10.30 1.44 -7.47
C TYR A 97 9.33 0.35 -7.93
N ARG A 98 8.02 0.58 -7.77
CA ARG A 98 6.95 -0.37 -8.11
C ARG A 98 6.37 -0.16 -9.51
N GLN A 99 6.77 0.90 -10.22
CA GLN A 99 6.28 1.21 -11.55
C GLN A 99 6.59 0.07 -12.53
N LYS A 100 5.56 -0.43 -13.19
CA LYS A 100 5.65 -1.41 -14.28
C LYS A 100 4.82 -0.93 -15.47
N PRO A 101 5.11 -1.40 -16.70
CA PRO A 101 4.27 -1.09 -17.86
C PRO A 101 2.82 -1.54 -17.68
N GLU A 102 2.62 -2.70 -17.06
CA GLU A 102 1.31 -3.33 -16.86
C GLU A 102 0.61 -2.86 -15.58
N ARG A 103 1.17 -1.86 -14.86
CA ARG A 103 0.62 -1.41 -13.57
C ARG A 103 0.50 0.11 -13.53
N LEU A 104 -0.75 0.60 -13.47
CA LEU A 104 -1.00 2.02 -13.25
C LEU A 104 -0.79 2.33 -11.77
N THR A 105 0.20 3.17 -11.49
CA THR A 105 0.52 3.57 -10.11
C THR A 105 0.17 5.04 -9.91
N GLN A 106 -0.68 5.34 -8.93
CA GLN A 106 -1.13 6.69 -8.64
C GLN A 106 -0.99 7.00 -7.14
N VAL A 107 -0.56 8.23 -6.83
CA VAL A 107 -0.40 8.70 -5.45
C VAL A 107 -1.32 9.90 -5.23
N PHE A 108 -2.17 9.83 -4.21
CA PHE A 108 -3.10 10.87 -3.81
C PHE A 108 -2.75 11.41 -2.42
N ARG A 109 -3.06 12.70 -2.21
CA ARG A 109 -3.00 13.31 -0.88
C ARG A 109 -4.28 13.13 -0.08
N ASP A 110 -5.37 12.89 -0.78
CA ASP A 110 -6.71 12.80 -0.23
C ASP A 110 -7.29 11.42 -0.50
N LEU A 111 -7.91 10.84 0.52
CA LEU A 111 -8.51 9.51 0.44
C LEU A 111 -9.74 9.53 -0.47
N GLN A 112 -10.56 10.59 -0.42
CA GLN A 112 -11.77 10.64 -1.21
C GLN A 112 -11.44 10.61 -2.71
N GLN A 113 -10.45 11.38 -3.16
CA GLN A 113 -9.97 11.35 -4.54
C GLN A 113 -9.46 9.97 -4.97
N ALA A 114 -8.77 9.25 -4.08
CA ALA A 114 -8.30 7.90 -4.36
C ALA A 114 -9.47 6.91 -4.52
N LEU A 115 -10.49 7.01 -3.68
CA LEU A 115 -11.69 6.18 -3.77
C LEU A 115 -12.48 6.49 -5.04
N GLU A 116 -12.63 7.77 -5.41
CA GLU A 116 -13.28 8.19 -6.66
C GLU A 116 -12.55 7.63 -7.89
N TRP A 117 -11.22 7.67 -7.89
CA TRP A 117 -10.40 7.09 -8.96
C TRP A 117 -10.59 5.58 -9.09
N LEU A 118 -10.69 4.87 -7.95
CA LEU A 118 -10.99 3.43 -7.90
C LEU A 118 -12.48 3.10 -8.11
N GLN A 119 -13.33 4.11 -8.33
CA GLN A 119 -14.80 3.94 -8.45
C GLN A 119 -15.42 3.24 -7.23
N LEU A 120 -14.88 3.53 -6.05
CA LEU A 120 -15.35 3.03 -4.76
C LEU A 120 -16.29 4.04 -4.10
N PRO A 121 -17.26 3.57 -3.30
CA PRO A 121 -18.11 4.47 -2.52
C PRO A 121 -17.27 5.20 -1.45
N GLY A 122 -17.63 6.45 -1.15
CA GLY A 122 -16.86 7.29 -0.21
C GLY A 122 -16.80 6.76 1.23
N ASP A 123 -17.67 5.81 1.59
CA ASP A 123 -17.70 5.13 2.89
C ASP A 123 -17.10 3.71 2.86
N TYR A 124 -16.45 3.30 1.76
CA TYR A 124 -15.88 1.97 1.56
C TYR A 124 -15.05 1.45 2.75
N LEU A 125 -14.19 2.28 3.34
CA LEU A 125 -13.36 1.86 4.48
C LEU A 125 -14.15 1.51 5.75
N LYS A 126 -15.43 1.92 5.86
CA LYS A 126 -16.28 1.58 7.00
C LYS A 126 -16.90 0.19 6.87
N THR A 127 -17.03 -0.30 5.64
CA THR A 127 -17.68 -1.59 5.34
C THR A 127 -16.67 -2.68 5.01
N ALA A 128 -15.43 -2.33 4.67
CA ALA A 128 -14.38 -3.29 4.38
C ALA A 128 -14.02 -4.18 5.60
N PRO A 129 -13.90 -5.51 5.42
CA PRO A 129 -13.66 -6.46 6.52
C PRO A 129 -12.18 -6.47 6.95
N PHE A 130 -11.74 -5.44 7.66
CA PHE A 130 -10.35 -5.30 8.08
C PHE A 130 -9.91 -6.33 9.12
N ILE A 131 -8.80 -6.98 8.84
CA ILE A 131 -8.03 -7.80 9.77
C ILE A 131 -6.90 -6.93 10.33
N SER A 132 -6.85 -6.79 11.66
CA SER A 132 -5.83 -5.98 12.35
C SER A 132 -4.68 -6.85 12.85
N HIS A 133 -3.45 -6.43 12.57
CA HIS A 133 -2.26 -7.08 13.12
C HIS A 133 -1.58 -6.17 14.14
N PRO A 134 -1.45 -6.58 15.41
CA PRO A 134 -0.71 -5.80 16.39
C PRO A 134 0.70 -5.55 15.87
N GLY A 135 1.14 -4.29 15.95
CA GLY A 135 2.55 -3.98 15.76
C GLY A 135 3.34 -4.71 16.85
N ALA A 136 4.43 -5.36 16.47
CA ALA A 136 5.38 -5.92 17.43
C ALA A 136 5.96 -4.81 18.32
#